data_AF-A0A3D3ZC75-F1
#
_entry.id   AF-A0A3D3ZC75-F1
#
_cell.length_a   1.000
_cell.length_b   1.000
_cell.length_c   1.000
_cell.angle_alpha   90.00
_cell.angle_beta   90.00
_cell.angle_gamma   90.00
#
_symmetry.space_group_name_H-M   'P 1'
#
loop_
_entity.id
_entity.type
_entity.pdbx_description
1 polymer ?
#
loop_
_entity_poly.entity_id
_entity_poly.type
_entity_poly.pdbx_seq_one_letter_code
_entity_poly.pdbx_strand_id
1 'polypeptide(L)'
;QTLATRADHEDITNQVGGFFREQGVEPYILSTESCAICPRCAFLDNLPCRHPERMHPCVESQGINIIPTLEHCGIEFQYGDNVVTWISLLLF
;
A
#
# COMPACT_ATOMS: atom_id res chain seq x y z
N GLN A 1 -13.72 4.29 12.60
CA GLN A 1 -12.74 5.08 13.39
C GLN A 1 -11.29 4.65 13.08
N THR A 2 -11.06 3.37 12.75
CA THR A 2 -9.74 2.75 12.56
C THR A 2 -9.01 3.03 11.22
N LEU A 3 -9.65 3.67 10.24
CA LEU A 3 -9.03 3.99 8.94
C LEU A 3 -8.43 5.40 8.87
N ALA A 4 -8.45 6.17 9.97
CA ALA A 4 -8.05 7.58 9.98
C ALA A 4 -6.59 7.80 9.57
N THR A 5 -5.70 6.85 9.90
CA THR A 5 -4.26 6.94 9.64
C THR A 5 -3.84 6.36 8.28
N ARG A 6 -4.80 5.92 7.45
CA ARG A 6 -4.50 5.36 6.13
C ARG A 6 -3.82 6.40 5.22
N ALA A 7 -4.33 7.63 5.20
CA ALA A 7 -3.77 8.67 4.34
C ALA A 7 -2.29 8.93 4.68
N ASP A 8 -1.98 9.05 5.97
CA ASP A 8 -0.60 9.24 6.45
C ASP A 8 0.29 8.04 6.08
N HIS A 9 -0.23 6.81 6.16
CA HIS A 9 0.50 5.62 5.70
C HIS A 9 0.81 5.68 4.21
N GLU A 10 -0.17 5.98 3.36
CA GLU A 10 0.01 6.07 1.90
C GLU A 10 0.99 7.18 1.52
N ASP A 11 1.01 8.30 2.26
CA ASP A 11 1.97 9.38 2.03
C ASP A 11 3.41 8.93 2.34
N ILE A 12 3.62 8.14 3.42
CA ILE A 12 4.91 7.50 3.71
C ILE A 12 5.29 6.52 2.59
N THR A 13 4.36 5.68 2.15
CA THR A 13 4.59 4.71 1.05
C THR A 13 5.01 5.42 -0.23
N ASN A 14 4.35 6.52 -0.59
CA ASN A 14 4.71 7.33 -1.75
C ASN A 14 6.08 7.99 -1.59
N GLN A 15 6.43 8.47 -0.39
CA GLN A 15 7.74 9.04 -0.10
C GLN A 15 8.87 8.00 -0.29
N VAL A 16 8.71 6.80 0.28
CA VAL A 16 9.70 5.72 0.12
C VAL A 16 9.79 5.28 -1.34
N GLY A 17 8.65 5.14 -2.03
CA GLY A 17 8.63 4.85 -3.46
C GLY A 17 9.35 5.92 -4.30
N GLY A 18 9.19 7.20 -3.97
CA GLY A 18 9.92 8.30 -4.58
C GLY A 18 11.43 8.19 -4.38
N PHE A 19 11.87 7.87 -3.16
CA PHE A 19 13.29 7.67 -2.86
C PHE A 19 13.92 6.57 -3.71
N PHE A 20 13.23 5.44 -3.92
CA PHE A 20 13.71 4.37 -4.80
C PHE A 20 13.90 4.86 -6.24
N ARG A 21 12.93 5.61 -6.77
CA ARG A 21 13.00 6.17 -8.13
C ARG A 21 14.13 7.17 -8.29
N GLU A 22 14.41 7.98 -7.28
CA GLU A 22 15.58 8.89 -7.28
C GLU A 22 16.91 8.14 -7.40
N GLN A 23 16.97 6.89 -6.92
CA GLN A 23 18.13 6.01 -7.09
C GLN A 23 18.12 5.24 -8.43
N GLY A 24 17.14 5.48 -9.31
CA GLY A 24 16.99 4.79 -10.59
C GLY A 24 16.34 3.41 -10.48
N VAL A 25 15.67 3.10 -9.37
CA VAL A 25 14.95 1.85 -9.14
C VAL A 25 13.45 2.11 -9.29
N GLU A 26 12.76 1.30 -10.09
CA GLU A 26 11.30 1.38 -10.25
C GLU A 26 10.63 0.27 -9.43
N PRO A 27 10.21 0.52 -8.18
CA PRO A 27 9.61 -0.50 -7.34
C PRO A 27 8.18 -0.80 -7.78
N TYR A 28 7.81 -2.07 -7.76
CA TYR A 28 6.40 -2.47 -7.78
C TYR A 28 5.86 -2.37 -6.35
N ILE A 29 5.05 -1.34 -6.11
CA ILE A 29 4.54 -1.00 -4.79
C ILE A 29 3.17 -1.67 -4.59
N LEU A 30 3.05 -2.43 -3.51
CA LEU A 30 1.79 -2.95 -2.99
C LEU A 30 1.52 -2.25 -1.65
N SER A 31 0.29 -1.80 -1.45
CA SER A 31 -0.08 -1.10 -0.21
C SER A 31 -1.39 -1.62 0.37
N THR A 32 -2.12 -0.76 1.06
CA THR A 32 -3.18 -1.16 1.97
C THR A 32 -4.55 -1.16 1.29
N GLU A 33 -5.37 -2.17 1.61
CA GLU A 33 -6.80 -2.26 1.27
C GLU A 33 -7.21 -1.73 -0.15
N SER A 34 -8.45 -1.29 -0.30
CA SER A 34 -8.95 -0.72 -1.56
C SER A 34 -8.52 0.73 -1.74
N CYS A 35 -8.21 1.11 -2.99
CA CYS A 35 -7.93 2.49 -3.37
C CYS A 35 -9.08 3.43 -2.98
N ALA A 36 -8.76 4.52 -2.27
CA ALA A 36 -9.71 5.52 -1.80
C ALA A 36 -9.39 6.96 -2.23
N ILE A 37 -8.59 7.12 -3.30
CA ILE A 37 -8.10 8.42 -3.75
C ILE A 37 -9.22 9.25 -4.39
N CYS A 38 -10.07 8.62 -5.21
CA CYS A 38 -11.15 9.29 -5.94
C CYS A 38 -12.49 9.11 -5.21
N PRO A 39 -13.38 10.12 -5.20
CA PRO A 39 -14.77 9.94 -4.78
C PRO A 39 -15.53 8.88 -5.61
N ARG A 40 -15.25 8.81 -6.93
CA ARG A 40 -15.74 7.77 -7.84
C ARG A 40 -14.61 7.34 -8.77
N CYS A 41 -14.30 6.04 -8.78
CA CYS A 41 -13.20 5.48 -9.57
C CYS A 41 -13.47 5.55 -11.08
N ALA A 42 -12.47 5.95 -11.88
CA ALA A 42 -12.55 6.02 -13.34
C ALA A 42 -12.69 4.65 -14.03
N PHE A 43 -12.19 3.59 -13.38
CA PHE A 43 -12.35 2.22 -13.88
C PHE A 43 -13.82 1.80 -13.98
N LEU A 44 -14.72 2.39 -13.17
CA LEU A 44 -16.16 2.14 -13.27
C LEU A 44 -16.76 2.64 -14.59
N ASP A 45 -16.06 3.55 -15.26
CA ASP A 45 -16.44 4.12 -16.55
C ASP A 45 -15.55 3.56 -17.69
N ASN A 46 -14.80 2.47 -17.44
CA ASN A 46 -13.81 1.88 -18.36
C ASN A 46 -12.70 2.84 -18.80
N LEU A 47 -12.36 3.82 -17.96
CA LEU A 47 -11.28 4.77 -18.20
C LEU A 47 -10.05 4.43 -17.36
N PRO A 48 -8.82 4.82 -17.79
CA PRO A 48 -7.61 4.65 -17.01
C PRO A 48 -7.68 5.35 -15.64
N CYS A 49 -6.88 4.87 -14.69
CA CYS A 49 -6.75 5.50 -13.38
C CYS A 49 -6.35 6.98 -13.51
N ARG A 50 -6.97 7.86 -12.71
CA ARG A 50 -6.63 9.29 -12.66
C ARG A 50 -5.35 9.59 -11.88
N HIS A 51 -4.88 8.64 -11.07
CA HIS A 51 -3.71 8.78 -10.19
C HIS A 51 -2.82 7.53 -10.26
N PRO A 52 -2.31 7.15 -11.45
CA PRO A 52 -1.54 5.90 -11.60
C PRO A 52 -0.28 5.87 -10.72
N GLU A 53 0.36 7.01 -10.48
CA GLU A 53 1.58 7.12 -9.66
C GLU A 53 1.35 6.98 -8.14
N ARG A 54 0.11 7.15 -7.69
CA ARG A 54 -0.27 7.09 -6.26
C ARG A 54 -1.18 5.91 -5.94
N MET A 55 -1.72 5.26 -6.97
CA MET A 55 -2.59 4.11 -6.82
C MET A 55 -1.72 2.88 -6.66
N HIS A 56 -1.80 2.26 -5.49
CA HIS A 56 -1.14 1.00 -5.19
C HIS A 56 -2.19 -0.11 -5.09
N PRO A 57 -2.03 -1.24 -5.80
CA PRO A 57 -2.85 -2.41 -5.56
C PRO A 57 -2.58 -2.96 -4.16
N CYS A 58 -3.58 -3.61 -3.53
CA CYS A 58 -3.36 -4.18 -2.21
C CYS A 58 -2.53 -5.46 -2.25
N VAL A 59 -1.78 -5.68 -1.17
CA VAL A 59 -0.98 -6.91 -0.95
C VAL A 59 -1.83 -8.17 -1.15
N GLU A 60 -3.02 -8.22 -0.55
CA GLU A 60 -3.89 -9.41 -0.57
C GLU A 60 -4.49 -9.67 -1.97
N SER A 61 -4.68 -8.63 -2.80
CA SER A 61 -5.16 -8.81 -4.18
C SER A 61 -4.17 -9.57 -5.05
N GLN A 62 -2.90 -9.59 -4.66
CA GLN A 62 -1.84 -10.33 -5.35
C GLN A 62 -1.67 -11.76 -4.81
N GLY A 63 -2.56 -12.20 -3.90
CA GLY A 63 -2.49 -13.53 -3.28
C GLY A 63 -1.41 -13.66 -2.20
N ILE A 64 -0.88 -12.53 -1.71
CA ILE A 64 0.15 -12.52 -0.66
C ILE A 64 -0.53 -12.49 0.71
N ASN A 65 -0.20 -13.46 1.56
CA ASN A 65 -0.57 -13.43 2.97
C ASN A 65 0.50 -12.67 3.75
N ILE A 66 0.13 -11.54 4.33
CA ILE A 66 1.11 -10.64 4.94
C ILE A 66 1.73 -11.19 6.22
N ILE A 67 1.01 -12.02 6.98
CA ILE A 67 1.51 -12.52 8.28
C ILE A 67 2.76 -13.40 8.08
N PRO A 68 2.75 -14.47 7.26
CA PRO A 68 3.96 -15.25 6.98
C PRO A 68 5.08 -14.44 6.33
N THR A 69 4.74 -13.43 5.51
CA THR A 69 5.74 -12.56 4.87
C THR A 69 6.51 -11.76 5.93
N LEU A 70 5.82 -11.17 6.90
CA LEU A 70 6.47 -10.43 7.98
C LEU A 70 7.32 -11.36 8.86
N GLU A 71 6.78 -12.52 9.23
CA GLU A 71 7.50 -13.52 10.03
C GLU A 71 8.80 -13.96 9.34
N HIS A 72 8.77 -14.18 8.02
CA HIS A 72 9.97 -14.51 7.24
C HIS A 72 11.00 -13.37 7.21
N CYS A 73 10.54 -12.12 7.26
CA CYS A 73 11.39 -10.94 7.35
C CYS A 73 11.88 -10.63 8.79
N GLY A 74 11.52 -11.46 9.78
CA GLY A 74 11.84 -11.22 11.18
C GLY A 74 11.09 -10.02 11.80
N ILE A 75 9.96 -9.65 11.20
CA ILE A 75 9.09 -8.57 11.68
C ILE A 75 7.94 -9.19 12.44
N GLU A 76 7.83 -8.86 13.73
CA GLU A 76 6.70 -9.32 14.55
C GLU A 76 5.46 -8.51 14.19
N PHE A 77 4.38 -9.20 13.82
CA PHE A 77 3.08 -8.56 13.66
C PHE A 77 2.50 -8.25 15.04
N GLN A 78 2.25 -6.98 15.32
CA GLN A 78 1.71 -6.56 16.61
C GLN A 78 0.22 -6.88 16.72
N TYR A 79 -0.10 -7.84 17.59
CA TYR A 79 -1.46 -8.13 18.01
C TYR A 79 -1.79 -7.30 19.25
N GLY A 80 -2.77 -6.41 19.16
CA GLY A 80 -3.24 -5.63 20.30
C GLY A 80 -4.68 -5.16 20.10
N ASP A 81 -5.46 -5.17 21.18
CA ASP A 81 -6.81 -4.63 21.14
C ASP A 81 -6.75 -3.15 20.74
N ASN A 82 -7.40 -2.81 19.62
CA ASN A 82 -7.54 -1.46 19.09
C ASN A 82 -6.30 -0.84 18.41
N VAL A 83 -5.34 -1.64 17.95
CA VAL A 83 -4.20 -1.20 17.10
C VAL A 83 -4.42 -1.62 15.65
N VAL A 84 -4.07 -0.74 14.70
CA VAL A 84 -4.02 -1.07 13.26
C VAL A 84 -2.57 -0.93 12.80
N THR A 85 -2.05 -2.01 12.24
CA THR A 85 -0.71 -2.04 11.61
C THR A 85 -0.89 -1.96 10.11
N TRP A 86 -0.41 -0.88 9.52
CA TRP A 86 -0.42 -0.68 8.07
C TRP A 86 0.90 -1.15 7.45
N ILE A 87 0.79 -1.85 6.32
CA ILE A 87 1.94 -2.48 5.68
C ILE A 87 1.91 -2.18 4.19
N SER A 88 3.07 -1.81 3.67
CA SER A 88 3.33 -1.72 2.24
C SER A 88 4.54 -2.58 1.90
N LEU A 89 4.51 -3.21 0.72
CA LEU A 89 5.62 -3.95 0.16
C LEU A 89 6.15 -3.18 -1.05
N LEU A 90 7.44 -2.87 -1.04
CA LEU A 90 8.14 -2.32 -2.20
C LEU A 90 9.00 -3.45 -2.77
N LEU A 91 8.64 -3.94 -3.95
CA LEU A 91 9.34 -5.03 -4.62
C LEU A 91 10.25 -4.45 -5.71
N PHE A 92 11.55 -4.75 -5.65
CA PHE A 92 12.57 -4.16 -6.51
C PHE A 92 13.73 -5.13 -6.78
#